data_AF-A0A914YJ17-F1
#
_entry.id   AF-A0A914YJ17-F1
#
_cell.length_a   1.000
_cell.length_b   1.000
_cell.length_c   1.000
_cell.angle_alpha   90.00
_cell.angle_beta   90.00
_cell.angle_gamma   90.00
#
_symmetry.space_group_name_H-M   'P 1'
#
loop_
_entity.id
_entity.type
_entity.pdbx_description
1 polymer ?
#
loop_
_entity_poly.entity_id
_entity_poly.type
_entity_poly.pdbx_seq_one_letter_code
_entity_poly.pdbx_strand_id
1 'polypeptide(L)'
;MLSKLSNVRQLRVVPLKNGLQRSFATAAAATIKKEEPRQKSARPEDSKSFCMNLFRGKAAFDSCFPYPIDLSEERREFLNQVLEPTQKFLEEVNDPFK
;
A
#
# COMPACT_ATOMS: atom_id res chain seq x y z
N MET A 1 61.85 -0.16 17.57
CA MET A 1 61.98 1.20 17.00
C MET A 1 61.67 1.07 15.51
N LEU A 2 60.50 1.56 15.08
CA LEU A 2 60.35 2.72 14.18
C LEU A 2 60.93 2.44 12.78
N SER A 3 60.28 2.66 11.65
CA SER A 3 58.96 3.15 11.30
C SER A 3 58.92 3.23 9.76
N LYS A 4 57.84 2.68 9.17
CA LYS A 4 57.08 3.21 8.04
C LYS A 4 57.81 3.60 6.75
N LEU A 5 57.58 2.74 5.76
CA LEU A 5 57.81 2.90 4.33
C LEU A 5 57.06 4.10 3.73
N SER A 6 57.83 4.88 2.98
CA SER A 6 57.52 5.53 1.70
C SER A 6 56.06 5.82 1.34
N ASN A 7 55.78 7.12 1.37
CA ASN A 7 54.72 7.85 0.69
C ASN A 7 54.88 7.76 -0.85
N VAL A 8 53.93 7.16 -1.58
CA VAL A 8 53.41 7.65 -2.89
C VAL A 8 52.03 7.01 -3.14
N ARG A 9 50.99 7.85 -3.23
CA ARG A 9 49.62 7.48 -3.61
C ARG A 9 49.55 7.15 -5.11
N GLN A 10 49.31 5.89 -5.46
CA GLN A 10 48.94 5.49 -6.81
C GLN A 10 47.41 5.51 -6.95
N LEU A 11 46.88 6.49 -7.67
CA LEU A 11 45.48 6.58 -8.06
C LEU A 11 45.22 5.61 -9.23
N ARG A 12 44.45 4.56 -8.97
CA ARG A 12 44.00 3.63 -10.01
C ARG A 12 42.78 4.21 -10.72
N VAL A 13 42.96 4.68 -11.95
CA VAL A 13 41.88 5.07 -12.85
C VAL A 13 41.38 3.83 -13.61
N VAL A 14 40.07 3.58 -13.59
CA VAL A 14 39.40 2.49 -14.33
C VAL A 14 38.67 3.11 -15.53
N PRO A 15 38.74 2.52 -16.74
CA PRO A 15 38.24 3.17 -17.95
C PRO A 15 36.72 3.05 -18.11
N LEU A 16 36.14 4.11 -18.68
CA LEU A 16 34.74 4.27 -19.04
C LEU A 16 34.38 3.52 -20.34
N LYS A 17 33.23 2.86 -20.36
CA LYS A 17 32.47 2.58 -21.58
C LYS A 17 31.24 3.49 -21.61
N ASN A 18 31.23 4.39 -22.59
CA ASN A 18 30.14 5.18 -23.20
C ASN A 18 28.72 4.80 -22.75
N GLY A 19 27.81 5.69 -22.36
CA GLY A 19 27.83 7.14 -22.16
C GLY A 19 26.50 7.53 -21.49
N LEU A 20 26.59 8.27 -20.38
CA LEU A 20 25.61 9.20 -19.78
C LEU A 20 26.03 9.41 -18.32
N GLN A 21 26.94 10.35 -18.09
CA GLN A 21 27.41 10.73 -16.76
C GLN A 21 26.28 11.50 -16.04
N ARG A 22 25.54 10.82 -15.15
CA ARG A 22 24.63 11.49 -14.21
C ARG A 22 25.42 11.85 -12.95
N SER A 23 25.66 13.14 -12.76
CA SER A 23 26.37 13.73 -11.62
C SER A 23 25.68 13.40 -10.29
N PHE A 24 26.45 12.96 -9.30
CA PHE A 24 25.95 12.72 -7.94
C PHE A 24 25.73 14.06 -7.21
N ALA A 25 24.49 14.31 -6.79
CA ALA A 25 24.14 15.46 -5.95
C ALA A 25 24.66 15.28 -4.53
N THR A 26 25.29 16.31 -3.96
CA THR A 26 25.70 16.37 -2.56
C THR A 26 24.45 16.51 -1.68
N ALA A 27 23.97 15.42 -1.10
CA ALA A 27 22.88 15.46 -0.12
C ALA A 27 23.43 15.78 1.27
N ALA A 28 22.82 16.77 1.93
CA ALA A 28 23.09 17.17 3.31
C ALA A 28 23.02 15.98 4.27
N ALA A 29 23.90 15.96 5.27
CA ALA A 29 23.98 14.92 6.28
C ALA A 29 22.70 14.87 7.13
N ALA A 30 21.74 14.03 6.72
CA ALA A 30 20.65 13.61 7.57
C ALA A 30 21.19 12.61 8.60
N THR A 31 20.99 12.92 9.88
CA THR A 31 21.29 12.03 11.01
C THR A 31 20.50 10.73 10.87
N ILE A 32 21.21 9.65 10.52
CA ILE A 32 20.65 8.30 10.46
C ILE A 32 20.38 7.86 11.90
N LYS A 33 19.13 7.93 12.34
CA LYS A 33 18.66 7.18 13.50
C LYS A 33 18.79 5.70 13.15
N LYS A 34 19.58 4.98 13.93
CA LYS A 34 19.75 3.52 13.84
C LYS A 34 18.40 2.86 14.12
N GLU A 35 17.69 2.48 13.06
CA GLU A 35 16.54 1.59 13.17
C GLU A 35 17.04 0.19 13.56
N GLU A 36 16.48 -0.35 14.63
CA GLU A 36 16.67 -1.75 15.01
C GLU A 36 16.21 -2.68 13.88
N PRO A 37 16.80 -3.89 13.75
CA PRO A 37 16.43 -4.81 12.69
C PRO A 37 14.95 -5.16 12.85
N ARG A 38 14.10 -4.65 11.94
CA ARG A 38 12.74 -5.16 11.74
C ARG A 38 12.88 -6.65 11.50
N GLN A 39 12.53 -7.44 12.51
CA GLN A 39 12.31 -8.86 12.37
C GLN A 39 11.44 -9.02 11.12
N LYS A 40 11.94 -9.78 10.13
CA LYS A 40 11.12 -10.24 9.01
C LYS A 40 10.11 -11.20 9.61
N SER A 41 9.03 -10.63 10.14
CA SER A 41 7.90 -11.38 10.63
C SER A 41 7.38 -12.26 9.50
N ALA A 42 6.83 -13.40 9.91
CA ALA A 42 6.42 -14.51 9.09
C ALA A 42 5.64 -14.09 7.83
N ARG A 43 5.55 -15.01 6.85
CA ARG A 43 4.73 -14.83 5.64
C ARG A 43 3.41 -14.16 6.02
N PRO A 44 3.01 -13.08 5.30
CA PRO A 44 1.81 -12.35 5.65
C PRO A 44 0.64 -13.32 5.68
N GLU A 45 -0.13 -13.29 6.77
CA GLU A 45 -1.30 -14.14 6.91
C GLU A 45 -2.24 -13.94 5.71
N ASP A 46 -2.91 -15.02 5.33
CA ASP A 46 -3.88 -14.98 4.25
C ASP A 46 -5.10 -14.20 4.73
N SER A 47 -5.32 -13.04 4.13
CA SER A 47 -6.49 -12.20 4.40
C SER A 47 -7.75 -12.87 3.87
N LYS A 48 -8.92 -12.68 4.49
CA LYS A 48 -10.20 -13.18 3.94
C LYS A 48 -10.73 -12.39 2.73
N SER A 49 -10.09 -11.27 2.39
CA SER A 49 -10.45 -10.43 1.25
C SER A 49 -10.15 -11.14 -0.07
N PHE A 50 -11.16 -11.30 -0.91
CA PHE A 50 -11.01 -11.80 -2.28
C PHE A 50 -10.00 -10.97 -3.08
N CYS A 51 -10.10 -9.64 -3.01
CA CYS A 51 -9.25 -8.72 -3.78
C CYS A 51 -7.76 -8.84 -3.39
N MET A 52 -7.45 -8.92 -2.09
CA MET A 52 -6.06 -9.06 -1.64
C MET A 52 -5.42 -10.37 -2.08
N ASN A 53 -6.19 -11.47 -2.09
CA ASN A 53 -5.71 -12.78 -2.49
C ASN A 53 -5.62 -12.95 -4.01
N LEU A 54 -6.46 -12.25 -4.76
CA LEU A 54 -6.40 -12.23 -6.22
C LEU A 54 -5.01 -11.81 -6.72
N PHE A 55 -4.43 -10.75 -6.13
CA PHE A 55 -3.07 -10.31 -6.45
C PHE A 55 -1.95 -11.25 -5.97
N ARG A 56 -2.27 -12.15 -5.02
CA ARG A 56 -1.36 -13.21 -4.55
C ARG A 56 -1.51 -14.51 -5.34
N GLY A 57 -2.37 -14.54 -6.36
CA GLY A 57 -2.69 -15.76 -7.12
C GLY A 57 -3.50 -16.79 -6.33
N LYS A 58 -4.10 -16.39 -5.22
CA LYS A 58 -4.98 -17.23 -4.39
C LYS A 58 -6.42 -16.82 -4.61
N ALA A 59 -7.31 -17.78 -4.77
CA ALA A 59 -8.74 -17.50 -4.91
C ALA A 59 -9.43 -17.71 -3.55
N ALA A 60 -9.90 -16.63 -2.93
CA ALA A 60 -10.63 -16.66 -1.66
C ALA A 60 -12.07 -16.19 -1.89
N PHE A 61 -12.98 -17.14 -2.05
CA PHE A 61 -14.36 -16.87 -2.47
C PHE A 61 -15.34 -16.68 -1.32
N ASP A 62 -14.91 -16.91 -0.07
CA ASP A 62 -15.76 -16.87 1.13
C ASP A 62 -16.54 -15.56 1.29
N SER A 63 -16.00 -14.44 0.79
CA SER A 63 -16.61 -13.11 0.87
C SER A 63 -17.43 -12.71 -0.36
N CYS A 64 -17.49 -13.54 -1.40
CA CYS A 64 -18.14 -13.19 -2.66
C CYS A 64 -19.19 -14.22 -3.12
N PHE A 65 -19.00 -15.50 -2.78
CA PHE A 65 -19.83 -16.59 -3.29
C PHE A 65 -20.26 -17.55 -2.18
N PRO A 66 -21.57 -17.83 -2.06
CA PRO A 66 -22.71 -17.17 -2.73
C PRO A 66 -22.82 -15.68 -2.39
N TYR A 67 -23.66 -14.92 -3.11
CA TYR A 67 -23.89 -13.51 -2.80
C TYR A 67 -24.40 -13.38 -1.34
N PRO A 68 -23.74 -12.57 -0.49
CA PRO A 68 -24.08 -12.50 0.93
C PRO A 68 -25.41 -11.77 1.10
N ILE A 69 -26.43 -12.49 1.57
CA ILE A 69 -27.74 -11.92 1.91
C ILE A 69 -27.92 -12.08 3.42
N ASP A 70 -27.42 -11.09 4.17
CA ASP A 70 -27.50 -11.06 5.64
C ASP A 70 -28.66 -10.18 6.12
N LEU A 71 -29.84 -10.30 5.50
CA LEU A 71 -31.02 -9.51 5.85
C LEU A 71 -32.06 -10.38 6.56
N SER A 72 -32.29 -10.12 7.85
CA SER A 72 -33.39 -10.74 8.61
C SER A 72 -34.72 -10.10 8.27
N GLU A 73 -35.84 -10.81 8.48
CA GLU A 73 -37.18 -10.33 8.12
C GLU A 73 -37.51 -8.98 8.79
N GLU A 74 -37.24 -8.85 10.09
CA GLU A 74 -37.42 -7.59 10.84
C GLU A 74 -36.64 -6.41 10.22
N ARG A 75 -35.40 -6.65 9.79
CA ARG A 75 -34.57 -5.62 9.16
C ARG A 75 -35.10 -5.25 7.77
N ARG A 76 -35.68 -6.21 7.05
CA ARG A 76 -36.31 -5.97 5.76
C ARG A 76 -37.57 -5.13 5.89
N GLU A 77 -38.43 -5.46 6.86
CA GLU A 77 -39.64 -4.68 7.15
C GLU A 77 -39.31 -3.24 7.55
N PHE A 78 -38.33 -3.06 8.45
CA PHE A 78 -37.86 -1.73 8.84
C PHE A 78 -37.31 -0.94 7.64
N LEU A 79 -36.51 -1.57 6.77
CA LEU A 79 -36.01 -0.92 5.57
C LEU A 79 -37.15 -0.46 4.65
N ASN A 80 -38.19 -1.28 4.49
CA ASN A 80 -39.35 -0.90 3.67
C ASN A 80 -40.07 0.33 4.24
N GLN A 81 -40.20 0.42 5.57
CA GLN A 81 -40.80 1.58 6.24
C GLN A 81 -39.99 2.87 6.08
N VAL A 82 -38.65 2.79 6.02
CA VAL A 82 -37.78 3.95 5.79
C VAL A 82 -37.68 4.32 4.31
N LEU A 83 -37.79 3.33 3.43
CA LEU A 83 -37.66 3.52 1.98
C LEU A 83 -38.82 4.35 1.41
N GLU A 84 -40.05 4.11 1.85
CA GLU A 84 -41.22 4.88 1.37
C GLU A 84 -41.12 6.41 1.65
N PRO A 85 -40.90 6.88 2.88
CA PRO A 85 -40.78 8.32 3.14
C PRO A 85 -39.54 8.94 2.50
N THR A 86 -38.43 8.18 2.35
CA THR A 86 -37.22 8.69 1.67
C THR A 86 -37.45 8.86 0.17
N GLN A 87 -38.19 7.96 -0.48
CA GLN A 87 -38.63 8.15 -1.87
C GLN A 87 -39.50 9.39 -2.02
N LYS A 88 -40.55 9.54 -1.20
CA LYS A 88 -41.43 10.72 -1.25
C LYS A 88 -40.67 12.03 -1.02
N PHE A 89 -39.73 12.04 -0.09
CA PHE A 89 -38.87 13.21 0.12
C PHE A 89 -38.03 13.56 -1.12
N LEU A 90 -37.44 12.56 -1.77
CA LEU A 90 -36.63 12.75 -2.97
C LEU A 90 -37.46 13.20 -4.18
N GLU A 91 -38.75 12.87 -4.22
CA GLU A 91 -39.66 13.25 -5.31
C GLU A 91 -40.33 14.61 -5.08
N GLU A 92 -40.81 14.87 -3.87
CA GLU A 92 -41.67 16.03 -3.57
C GLU A 92 -40.90 17.25 -3.06
N VAL A 93 -39.77 17.03 -2.39
CA VAL A 93 -39.03 18.10 -1.68
C VAL A 93 -37.67 18.39 -2.30
N ASN A 94 -37.04 17.37 -2.89
CA ASN A 94 -35.69 17.49 -3.42
C ASN A 94 -35.70 17.99 -4.87
N ASP A 95 -35.30 19.25 -5.10
CA ASP A 95 -34.98 19.80 -6.42
C ASP A 95 -33.49 19.55 -6.73
N PRO A 96 -33.10 18.60 -7.62
CA PRO A 96 -31.70 18.28 -7.87
C PRO A 96 -30.95 19.32 -8.73
N PHE A 97 -31.67 20.25 -9.37
CA PHE A 97 -31.10 21.26 -10.29
C PHE A 97 -31.16 22.68 -9.74
N LYS A 98 -31.50 22.84 -8.46
CA LYS A 98 -31.54 24.13 -7.78
C LYS A 98 -30.30 24.32 -6.92
#